data_AF-A0AAW7ZEV0-F1
#
_entry.id   AF-A0AAW7ZEV0-F1
#
_cell.length_a   1.000
_cell.length_b   1.000
_cell.length_c   1.000
_cell.angle_alpha   90.00
_cell.angle_beta   90.00
_cell.angle_gamma   90.00
#
_symmetry.space_group_name_H-M   'P 1'
#
loop_
_entity.id
_entity.type
_entity.pdbx_description
1 polymer ?
#
loop_
_entity_poly.entity_id
_entity_poly.type
_entity_poly.pdbx_seq_one_letter_code
_entity_poly.pdbx_strand_id
1 'polypeptide(L)' 'MLYYMWVQHDLRPGVFWQLPRGEQLLLLAFSDIELVQREKARREVANK' A
#
# COMPACT_ATOMS: atom_id res chain seq x y z
N MET A 1 2.17 -6.04 1.82
CA MET A 1 1.11 -5.09 1.44
C MET A 1 -0.03 -5.00 2.42
N LEU A 2 -0.75 -6.09 2.76
CA LEU A 2 -1.91 -5.98 3.68
C LEU A 2 -1.56 -5.37 5.04
N TYR A 3 -0.40 -5.70 5.61
CA TYR A 3 0.09 -5.04 6.83
C TYR A 3 0.33 -3.54 6.63
N TYR A 4 0.88 -3.15 5.47
CA TYR A 4 1.10 -1.74 5.12
C TYR A 4 -0.23 -0.98 5.00
N MET A 5 -1.21 -1.57 4.30
CA MET A 5 -2.56 -1.00 4.18
C MET A 5 -3.23 -0.86 5.55
N TRP A 6 -3.04 -1.82 6.45
CA TRP A 6 -3.55 -1.70 7.81
C TRP A 6 -2.86 -0.58 8.59
N VAL A 7 -1.53 -0.57 8.65
CA VAL A 7 -0.80 0.38 9.52
C VAL A 7 -0.80 1.81 8.97
N GLN A 8 -0.90 2.00 7.66
CA GLN A 8 -0.89 3.34 7.06
C GLN A 8 -2.27 3.87 6.71
N HIS A 9 -3.23 2.99 6.38
CA HIS A 9 -4.55 3.39 5.86
C HIS A 9 -5.72 2.80 6.67
N ASP A 10 -5.45 2.19 7.84
CA ASP A 10 -6.42 1.53 8.74
C ASP A 10 -7.31 0.46 8.07
N LEU A 11 -6.88 -0.05 6.91
CA LEU A 11 -7.61 -1.10 6.21
C LEU A 11 -7.26 -2.46 6.81
N ARG A 12 -8.15 -2.96 7.67
CA ARG A 12 -7.98 -4.27 8.29
C ARG A 12 -8.02 -5.38 7.23
N PRO A 13 -7.16 -6.42 7.34
CA PRO A 13 -7.13 -7.51 6.37
C PRO A 13 -8.49 -8.21 6.17
N GLY A 14 -9.28 -8.36 7.23
CA GLY A 14 -10.61 -8.96 7.13
C GLY A 14 -11.58 -8.14 6.28
N VAL A 15 -11.49 -6.81 6.33
CA VAL A 15 -12.30 -5.90 5.50
C VAL A 15 -11.85 -5.96 4.04
N PHE A 16 -10.54 -6.03 3.79
CA PHE A 16 -10.00 -6.17 2.44
C PHE A 16 -10.57 -7.38 1.69
N TRP A 17 -10.68 -8.53 2.35
CA TRP A 17 -11.21 -9.75 1.73
C TRP A 17 -12.72 -9.73 1.48
N GLN A 18 -13.46 -8.80 2.10
CA GLN A 18 -14.88 -8.60 1.85
C GLN A 18 -15.14 -7.73 0.62
N LEU A 19 -14.13 -6.99 0.12
CA LEU A 19 -14.27 -6.14 -1.04
C LEU A 19 -14.46 -6.96 -2.33
N PRO A 20 -15.11 -6.41 -3.36
CA PRO A 20 -15.13 -7.02 -4.69
C PRO A 20 -13.72 -7.25 -5.23
N ARG A 21 -13.53 -8.32 -6.01
CA ARG A 21 -12.21 -8.69 -6.56
C ARG A 21 -11.53 -7.54 -7.33
N GLY A 22 -12.30 -6.71 -8.04
CA GLY A 22 -11.77 -5.55 -8.75
C GLY A 22 -11.16 -4.51 -7.81
N GLU A 23 -11.84 -4.22 -6.71
CA GLU A 23 -11.36 -3.28 -5.69
C GLU A 23 -10.15 -3.83 -4.94
N GLN A 24 -10.13 -5.13 -4.64
CA GLN A 24 -8.95 -5.79 -4.06
C GLN A 24 -7.72 -5.60 -4.95
N LEU A 25 -7.85 -5.88 -6.26
CA LEU A 25 -6.76 -5.72 -7.23
C LEU A 25 -6.32 -4.26 -7.37
N LEU A 26 -7.27 -3.33 -7.39
CA LEU A 26 -6.99 -1.90 -7.47
C LEU A 26 -6.17 -1.43 -6.25
N LEU A 27 -6.63 -1.76 -5.04
CA LEU A 27 -5.94 -1.38 -3.81
C LEU A 27 -4.54 -1.98 -3.73
N LEU A 28 -4.38 -3.22 -4.19
CA LEU A 28 -3.06 -3.83 -4.31
C LEU A 28 -2.17 -3.01 -5.26
N ALA A 29 -2.59 -2.78 -6.50
CA ALA A 29 -1.80 -2.02 -7.47
C ALA A 29 -1.41 -0.63 -6.95
N PHE A 30 -2.34 0.08 -6.30
CA PHE A 30 -2.10 1.42 -5.78
C PHE A 30 -1.10 1.42 -4.63
N SER A 31 -1.23 0.45 -3.71
CA SER A 31 -0.30 0.35 -2.57
C SER A 31 1.12 0.01 -3.02
N ASP A 32 1.28 -0.74 -4.10
CA ASP A 32 2.59 -1.07 -4.67
C ASP A 32 3.27 0.18 -5.24
N ILE A 33 2.53 1.00 -5.99
CA ILE A 33 3.01 2.30 -6.48
C ILE A 33 3.43 3.21 -5.32
N GLU A 34 2.63 3.28 -4.26
CA GLU A 34 2.91 4.12 -3.10
C GLU A 34 4.19 3.69 -2.37
N LEU A 35 4.40 2.37 -2.19
CA LEU A 35 5.61 1.82 -1.59
C LEU A 35 6.85 2.17 -2.42
N VAL A 36 6.79 2.01 -3.74
CA VAL A 36 7.90 2.37 -4.64
C VAL A 36 8.23 3.86 -4.55
N GLN A 37 7.21 4.73 -4.50
CA GLN A 37 7.42 6.18 -4.35
C GLN A 37 8.06 6.51 -3.00
N ARG A 38 7.62 5.88 -1.91
CA ARG A 38 8.22 6.06 -0.59
C ARG A 38 9.68 5.60 -0.53
N GLU A 39 10.01 4.48 -1.17
CA GLU A 39 11.40 4.01 -1.23
C GLU A 39 12.30 4.98 -2.01
N LYS A 40 11.81 5.52 -3.13
CA LYS A 40 12.53 6.55 -3.89
C LYS A 40 12.78 7.79 -3.03
N ALA A 41 11.74 8.30 -2.36
CA ALA A 41 11.86 9.45 -1.47
C ALA A 41 12.86 9.20 -0.34
N ARG A 42 12.87 8.00 0.28
CA ARG A 42 13.86 7.63 1.30
C ARG A 42 15.29 7.65 0.77
N ARG A 43 15.53 7.13 -0.45
CA ARG A 43 16.85 7.13 -1.09
C ARG A 43 17.33 8.54 -1.43
N GLU A 44 16.43 9.40 -1.89
CA GLU A 44 16.74 10.80 -2.17
C GLU A 44 17.12 11.58 -0.91
N VAL A 45 16.47 11.29 0.22
CA VAL A 45 16.84 11.88 1.52
C VAL A 45 18.17 11.32 2.04
N ALA A 46 18.46 10.03 1.83
CA ALA A 46 19.71 9.42 2.30
C ALA A 46 20.95 9.82 1.48
N ASN A 47 20.76 10.24 0.24
CA ASN A 47 21.84 10.70 -0.66
C ASN A 47 22.08 12.22 -0.61
N LYS A 48 21.28 12.95 0.18
CA LYS A 48 21.47 14.37 0.48
C LYS A 48 22.22 14.55 1.80
#